data_AF-A0A7K1UE76-F1
#
_entry.id   AF-A0A7K1UE76-F1
#
_cell.length_a   1.000
_cell.length_b   1.000
_cell.length_c   1.000
_cell.angle_alpha   90.00
_cell.angle_beta   90.00
_cell.angle_gamma   90.00
#
_symmetry.space_group_name_H-M   'P 1'
#
loop_
_entity.id
_entity.type
_entity.pdbx_description
1 polymer ?
#
loop_
_entity_poly.entity_id
_entity_poly.type
_entity_poly.pdbx_seq_one_letter_code
_entity_poly.pdbx_strand_id
1 'polypeptide(L)'
;MKRVMLVTCALMGIVLSFSSCGKDPLKDMTAEESRIYITNHADSTDFTSFKTFSIADSVVVASNTNNDGRALTDYDKKLIADVTSALEARGYTLVSRTSKPDLAVNLTRIDNSYSAIIYDPGYWAGYGGYYDPFYWGYPGYGYYWPTYYQVYQNERAVSIDIVDLKHPVNNNLVAVWNALMRGTGVWSIDNVDKMVSAVFAQSTYLKTTN
;
A
#
# COMPACT_ATOMS: atom_id res chain seq x y z
N MET A 1 -24.95 -7.37 -69.90
CA MET A 1 -24.93 -6.33 -68.84
C MET A 1 -25.95 -6.62 -67.72
N LYS A 2 -25.98 -7.84 -67.14
CA LYS A 2 -26.89 -8.20 -66.03
C LYS A 2 -26.19 -9.00 -64.91
N ARG A 3 -24.90 -9.30 -65.04
CA ARG A 3 -24.09 -10.02 -64.04
C ARG A 3 -23.14 -9.14 -63.23
N VAL A 4 -22.94 -7.89 -63.65
CA VAL A 4 -22.07 -6.92 -62.94
C VAL A 4 -22.88 -6.06 -61.95
N MET A 5 -24.19 -5.99 -62.12
CA MET A 5 -25.10 -5.19 -61.29
C MET A 5 -25.81 -6.04 -60.21
N LEU A 6 -25.19 -7.14 -59.77
CA LEU A 6 -25.62 -7.90 -58.59
C LEU A 6 -24.53 -7.98 -57.52
N VAL A 7 -23.28 -7.66 -57.89
CA VAL A 7 -22.13 -7.71 -56.99
C VAL A 7 -21.98 -6.41 -56.20
N THR A 8 -22.50 -5.29 -56.70
CA THR A 8 -22.44 -3.98 -56.02
C THR A 8 -23.45 -3.77 -54.90
N CYS A 9 -24.52 -4.57 -54.82
CA CYS A 9 -25.46 -4.51 -53.67
C CYS A 9 -25.03 -5.40 -52.49
N ALA A 10 -24.13 -6.36 -52.71
CA ALA A 10 -23.65 -7.25 -51.65
C ALA A 10 -22.55 -6.62 -50.76
N LEU A 11 -21.95 -5.51 -51.22
CA LEU A 11 -20.89 -4.79 -50.49
C LEU A 11 -21.40 -3.72 -49.51
N MET A 12 -22.71 -3.41 -49.52
CA MET A 12 -23.29 -2.40 -48.63
C MET A 12 -23.93 -3.01 -47.36
N GLY A 13 -23.97 -4.34 -47.27
CA GLY A 13 -24.57 -5.09 -46.15
C GLY A 13 -23.61 -5.56 -45.06
N ILE A 14 -22.31 -5.25 -45.15
CA ILE A 14 -21.27 -5.70 -44.18
C ILE A 14 -20.53 -4.48 -43.57
N VAL A 15 -21.27 -3.40 -43.30
CA VAL A 15 -20.80 -2.29 -42.43
C VAL A 15 -21.73 -2.12 -41.22
N LEU A 16 -22.36 -3.23 -40.80
CA LEU A 16 -22.74 -3.40 -39.40
C LEU A 16 -21.55 -4.05 -38.71
N SER A 17 -20.42 -3.34 -38.71
CA SER A 17 -19.28 -3.67 -37.88
C SER A 17 -19.81 -3.78 -36.46
N PHE A 18 -19.75 -5.01 -35.94
CA PHE A 18 -19.95 -5.34 -34.55
C PHE A 18 -19.38 -4.20 -33.71
N SER A 19 -20.26 -3.36 -33.17
CA SER A 19 -19.95 -2.60 -31.98
C SER A 19 -19.81 -3.64 -30.89
N SER A 20 -18.64 -4.28 -30.85
CA SER A 20 -18.15 -4.95 -29.66
C SER A 20 -17.99 -3.81 -28.65
N CYS A 21 -19.10 -3.41 -28.04
CA CYS A 21 -19.09 -2.89 -26.70
C CYS A 21 -18.53 -4.02 -25.85
N GLY A 22 -17.21 -4.19 -25.88
CA GLY A 22 -16.53 -4.71 -24.70
C GLY A 22 -17.06 -3.85 -23.57
N LYS A 23 -17.78 -4.48 -22.64
CA LYS A 23 -18.14 -3.80 -21.39
C LYS A 23 -16.81 -3.30 -20.86
N ASP A 24 -16.60 -2.00 -20.90
CA ASP A 24 -15.46 -1.41 -20.24
C ASP A 24 -15.64 -1.79 -18.77
N PRO A 25 -14.78 -2.68 -18.22
CA PRO A 25 -14.96 -3.19 -16.87
C PRO A 25 -14.86 -2.08 -15.82
N LEU A 26 -14.41 -0.88 -16.22
CA LEU A 26 -14.33 0.31 -15.39
C LEU A 26 -15.54 1.24 -15.53
N LYS A 27 -16.41 1.02 -16.53
CA LYS A 27 -17.61 1.81 -16.73
C LYS A 27 -18.62 1.50 -15.64
N ASP A 28 -19.02 2.54 -14.91
CA ASP A 28 -19.94 2.52 -13.77
C ASP A 28 -19.33 2.07 -12.42
N MET A 29 -18.00 1.97 -12.30
CA MET A 29 -17.35 1.79 -10.99
C MET A 29 -17.43 3.07 -10.15
N THR A 30 -17.84 2.92 -8.90
CA THR A 30 -17.74 4.00 -7.90
C THR A 30 -16.28 4.28 -7.56
N ALA A 31 -16.02 5.48 -7.01
CA ALA A 31 -14.69 5.80 -6.50
C ALA A 31 -14.22 4.81 -5.41
N GLU A 32 -15.15 4.24 -4.66
CA GLU A 32 -14.86 3.20 -3.67
C GLU A 32 -14.42 1.88 -4.32
N GLU A 33 -15.15 1.41 -5.32
CA GLU A 33 -14.80 0.19 -6.07
C GLU A 33 -13.49 0.33 -6.83
N SER A 34 -13.08 1.55 -7.18
CA SER A 34 -11.80 1.82 -7.84
C SER A 34 -10.57 1.71 -6.91
N ARG A 35 -10.76 1.67 -5.59
CA ARG A 35 -9.64 1.56 -4.64
C ARG A 35 -9.18 0.12 -4.52
N ILE A 36 -7.87 -0.05 -4.61
CA ILE A 36 -7.22 -1.35 -4.52
C ILE A 36 -6.46 -1.43 -3.21
N TYR A 37 -6.68 -2.53 -2.49
CA TYR A 37 -6.08 -2.84 -1.19
C TYR A 37 -5.26 -4.10 -1.36
N ILE A 38 -3.96 -4.01 -1.11
CA ILE A 38 -3.03 -5.13 -1.21
C ILE A 38 -2.40 -5.31 0.16
N THR A 39 -2.37 -6.54 0.65
CA THR A 39 -1.70 -6.89 1.91
C THR A 39 -0.77 -8.06 1.67
N ASN A 40 0.46 -7.94 2.11
CA ASN A 40 1.46 -8.99 2.09
C ASN A 40 1.93 -9.26 3.52
N HIS A 41 2.29 -10.51 3.81
CA HIS A 41 2.93 -10.89 5.07
C HIS A 41 4.01 -11.91 4.82
N ALA A 42 4.95 -12.03 5.76
CA ALA A 42 5.94 -13.07 5.73
C ALA A 42 5.31 -14.40 6.16
N ASP A 43 5.43 -15.44 5.31
CA ASP A 43 4.82 -16.76 5.55
C ASP A 43 5.25 -17.40 6.88
N SER A 44 6.43 -17.05 7.37
CA SER A 44 7.02 -17.61 8.60
C SER A 44 6.75 -16.77 9.86
N THR A 45 5.99 -15.67 9.77
CA THR A 45 5.75 -14.80 10.93
C THR A 45 4.64 -15.33 11.82
N ASP A 46 4.99 -15.63 13.08
CA ASP A 46 4.02 -15.81 14.16
C ASP A 46 3.69 -14.46 14.81
N PHE A 47 2.57 -13.86 14.37
CA PHE A 47 2.09 -12.57 14.87
C PHE A 47 1.67 -12.58 16.34
N THR A 48 1.47 -13.77 16.94
CA THR A 48 1.14 -13.90 18.36
C THR A 48 2.35 -13.70 19.26
N SER A 49 3.57 -13.80 18.70
CA SER A 49 4.85 -13.62 19.42
C SER A 49 5.18 -12.16 19.76
N PHE A 50 4.50 -11.21 19.12
CA PHE A 50 4.61 -9.77 19.36
C PHE A 50 3.48 -9.29 20.29
N LYS A 51 3.76 -8.33 21.15
CA LYS A 51 2.80 -7.76 22.11
C LYS A 51 2.73 -6.25 22.05
N THR A 52 3.82 -5.60 21.69
CA THR A 52 3.95 -4.14 21.72
C THR A 52 4.32 -3.60 20.35
N PHE A 53 3.85 -2.39 20.05
CA PHE A 53 4.23 -1.68 18.84
C PHE A 53 4.49 -0.20 19.14
N SER A 54 5.27 0.44 18.27
CA SER A 54 5.31 1.89 18.16
C SER A 54 5.11 2.27 16.71
N ILE A 55 4.39 3.36 16.50
CA ILE A 55 4.19 3.97 15.18
C ILE A 55 5.05 5.22 15.07
N ALA A 56 5.55 5.50 13.88
CA ALA A 56 6.29 6.72 13.65
C ALA A 56 5.39 7.96 13.83
N ASP A 57 5.99 9.05 14.29
CA ASP A 57 5.29 10.31 14.64
C ASP A 57 4.90 11.17 13.43
N SER A 58 5.22 10.72 12.22
CA SER A 58 4.94 11.41 10.96
C SER A 58 4.76 10.43 9.81
N VAL A 59 4.45 10.93 8.62
CA VAL A 59 4.28 10.11 7.40
C VAL A 59 5.30 10.56 6.37
N VAL A 60 6.03 9.61 5.80
CA VAL A 60 7.00 9.87 4.72
C VAL A 60 6.24 10.31 3.48
N VAL A 61 6.73 11.34 2.78
CA VAL A 61 6.18 11.80 1.50
C VAL A 61 7.21 11.50 0.42
N ALA A 62 6.98 10.42 -0.32
CA ALA A 62 7.82 10.03 -1.45
C ALA A 62 7.22 10.57 -2.75
N SER A 63 7.99 11.35 -3.51
CA SER A 63 7.55 11.98 -4.75
C SER A 63 8.74 12.26 -5.67
N ASN A 64 8.56 12.03 -6.98
CA ASN A 64 9.58 12.25 -8.03
C ASN A 64 10.09 13.71 -8.17
N THR A 65 9.57 14.66 -7.41
CA THR A 65 9.79 16.10 -7.59
C THR A 65 10.63 16.77 -6.50
N ASN A 66 11.44 15.99 -5.74
CA ASN A 66 12.34 16.48 -4.68
C ASN A 66 11.62 17.09 -3.45
N ASN A 67 10.39 16.64 -3.15
CA ASN A 67 9.67 17.00 -1.91
C ASN A 67 9.82 15.91 -0.82
N ASP A 68 10.97 15.25 -0.84
CA ASP A 68 11.33 14.11 0.00
C ASP A 68 11.41 14.58 1.46
N GLY A 69 10.63 13.95 2.33
CA GLY A 69 10.56 14.34 3.73
C GLY A 69 9.46 13.64 4.49
N ARG A 70 9.13 14.18 5.66
CA ARG A 70 8.02 13.71 6.50
C ARG A 70 7.02 14.82 6.71
N ALA A 71 5.74 14.45 6.78
CA ALA A 71 4.64 15.36 6.99
C ALA A 71 3.76 14.89 8.15
N LEU A 72 3.06 15.85 8.76
CA LEU A 72 2.07 15.63 9.80
C LEU A 72 0.82 16.49 9.53
N THR A 73 0.29 16.38 8.31
CA THR A 73 -0.98 17.01 7.92
C THR A 73 -2.15 16.35 8.67
N ASP A 74 -3.37 16.90 8.56
CA ASP A 74 -4.54 16.29 9.19
C ASP A 74 -4.88 14.91 8.62
N TYR A 75 -4.58 14.70 7.32
CA TYR A 75 -4.60 13.36 6.73
C TYR A 75 -3.62 12.41 7.45
N ASP A 76 -2.38 12.85 7.64
CA ASP A 76 -1.31 12.03 8.23
C ASP A 76 -1.62 11.67 9.70
N LYS A 77 -2.12 12.64 10.48
CA LYS A 77 -2.58 12.41 11.86
C LYS A 77 -3.72 11.40 11.91
N LYS A 78 -4.69 11.52 11.01
CA LYS A 78 -5.81 10.57 10.94
C LYS A 78 -5.31 9.16 10.57
N LEU A 79 -4.40 9.06 9.61
CA LEU A 79 -3.80 7.78 9.22
C LEU A 79 -3.06 7.12 10.40
N ILE A 80 -2.22 7.88 11.12
CA ILE A 80 -1.55 7.39 12.32
C ILE A 80 -2.56 6.91 13.37
N ALA A 81 -3.60 7.70 13.65
CA ALA A 81 -4.61 7.36 14.65
C ALA A 81 -5.42 6.11 14.29
N ASP A 82 -5.85 5.98 13.03
CA ASP A 82 -6.64 4.84 12.56
C ASP A 82 -5.81 3.55 12.55
N VAL A 83 -4.54 3.62 12.10
CA VAL A 83 -3.63 2.47 12.12
C VAL A 83 -3.31 2.04 13.56
N THR A 84 -3.09 3.00 14.45
CA THR A 84 -2.90 2.74 15.89
C THR A 84 -4.10 2.01 16.47
N SER A 85 -5.30 2.55 16.26
CA SER A 85 -6.55 1.96 16.75
C SER A 85 -6.78 0.55 16.19
N ALA A 86 -6.44 0.32 14.92
CA ALA A 86 -6.58 -0.97 14.27
C ALA A 86 -5.65 -2.04 14.88
N LEU A 87 -4.42 -1.68 15.27
CA LEU A 87 -3.49 -2.57 15.94
C LEU A 87 -3.86 -2.80 17.42
N GLU A 88 -4.33 -1.77 18.13
CA GLU A 88 -4.85 -1.93 19.49
C GLU A 88 -6.05 -2.87 19.54
N ALA A 89 -6.97 -2.74 18.59
CA ALA A 89 -8.11 -3.65 18.44
C ALA A 89 -7.70 -5.10 18.14
N ARG A 90 -6.48 -5.33 17.66
CA ARG A 90 -5.86 -6.66 17.41
C ARG A 90 -5.07 -7.18 18.62
N GLY A 91 -5.10 -6.45 19.72
CA GLY A 91 -4.52 -6.83 21.00
C GLY A 91 -3.04 -6.43 21.16
N TYR A 92 -2.49 -5.61 20.26
CA TYR A 92 -1.16 -5.03 20.44
C TYR A 92 -1.24 -3.80 21.35
N THR A 93 -0.22 -3.57 22.18
CA THR A 93 -0.15 -2.40 23.07
C THR A 93 0.77 -1.34 22.48
N LEU A 94 0.27 -0.10 22.32
CA LEU A 94 1.10 1.03 21.93
C LEU A 94 2.08 1.37 23.06
N VAL A 95 3.37 1.44 22.76
CA VAL A 95 4.41 1.88 23.69
C VAL A 95 5.28 2.96 23.05
N SER A 96 5.98 3.74 23.88
CA SER A 96 6.99 4.68 23.40
C SER A 96 8.06 3.94 22.59
N ARG A 97 8.54 4.56 21.51
CA ARG A 97 9.71 4.12 20.73
C ARG A 97 10.93 3.78 21.62
N THR A 98 11.15 4.54 22.69
CA THR A 98 12.28 4.31 23.62
C THR A 98 12.06 3.12 24.56
N SER A 99 10.85 2.54 24.59
CA SER A 99 10.49 1.38 25.41
C SER A 99 10.79 0.04 24.74
N LYS A 100 11.53 0.03 23.63
CA LYS A 100 11.90 -1.17 22.86
C LYS A 100 10.66 -1.98 22.43
N PRO A 101 9.75 -1.40 21.62
CA PRO A 101 8.59 -2.12 21.09
C PRO A 101 9.01 -3.36 20.29
N ASP A 102 8.13 -4.36 20.21
CA ASP A 102 8.37 -5.55 19.38
C ASP A 102 8.25 -5.22 17.88
N LEU A 103 7.33 -4.32 17.53
CA LEU A 103 7.02 -3.91 16.15
C LEU A 103 7.20 -2.40 15.94
N ALA A 104 7.79 -2.03 14.80
CA ALA A 104 7.75 -0.67 14.26
C ALA A 104 6.69 -0.57 13.17
N VAL A 105 5.98 0.56 13.14
CA VAL A 105 5.02 0.89 12.07
C VAL A 105 5.48 2.14 11.34
N ASN A 106 5.85 1.97 10.07
CA ASN A 106 6.24 3.05 9.17
C ASN A 106 5.10 3.34 8.18
N LEU A 107 4.86 4.62 7.90
CA LEU A 107 3.82 5.07 6.98
C LEU A 107 4.42 5.93 5.87
N THR A 108 4.00 5.68 4.63
CA THR A 108 4.49 6.41 3.46
C THR A 108 3.34 6.79 2.54
N ARG A 109 3.27 8.05 2.12
CA ARG A 109 2.46 8.52 0.99
C ARG A 109 3.35 8.62 -0.24
N ILE A 110 2.91 8.02 -1.34
CA ILE A 110 3.68 7.90 -2.58
C ILE A 110 2.97 8.66 -3.71
N ASP A 111 3.60 9.71 -4.23
CA ASP A 111 3.19 10.41 -5.46
C ASP A 111 4.05 9.90 -6.63
N ASN A 112 3.66 8.75 -7.17
CA ASN A 112 4.36 8.08 -8.26
C ASN A 112 3.48 8.00 -9.53
N SER A 113 2.76 9.08 -9.84
CA SER A 113 1.87 9.11 -11.01
C SER A 113 2.60 9.22 -12.36
N TYR A 114 3.94 9.16 -12.40
CA TYR A 114 4.71 9.53 -13.59
C TYR A 114 5.95 8.68 -13.91
N SER A 115 6.46 7.80 -13.04
CA SER A 115 7.80 7.20 -13.25
C SER A 115 7.93 5.69 -12.98
N ALA A 116 7.48 5.19 -11.83
CA ALA A 116 7.57 3.77 -11.50
C ALA A 116 6.26 3.04 -11.84
N ILE A 117 6.39 1.87 -12.47
CA ILE A 117 5.26 0.99 -12.82
C ILE A 117 5.09 -0.10 -11.75
N ILE A 118 6.08 -0.26 -10.86
CA ILE A 118 6.12 -1.26 -9.80
C ILE A 118 6.35 -0.54 -8.47
N TYR A 119 5.52 -0.85 -7.49
CA TYR A 119 5.77 -0.56 -6.09
C TYR A 119 6.66 -1.65 -5.52
N ASP A 120 7.83 -1.25 -5.01
CA ASP A 120 8.75 -2.07 -4.22
C ASP A 120 8.96 -1.38 -2.87
N PRO A 121 8.48 -1.94 -1.75
CA PRO A 121 8.66 -1.32 -0.43
C PRO A 121 10.13 -0.97 -0.13
N GLY A 122 11.08 -1.83 -0.54
CA GLY A 122 12.50 -1.61 -0.30
C GLY A 122 13.06 -0.42 -1.07
N TYR A 123 12.60 -0.19 -2.30
CA TYR A 123 12.94 1.01 -3.07
C TYR A 123 12.42 2.28 -2.37
N TRP A 124 11.17 2.27 -1.93
CA TRP A 124 10.55 3.42 -1.26
C TRP A 124 11.10 3.67 0.14
N ALA A 125 11.63 2.65 0.80
CA ALA A 125 12.37 2.79 2.05
C ALA A 125 13.75 3.45 1.87
N GLY A 126 14.29 3.46 0.65
CA GLY A 126 15.50 4.20 0.29
C GLY A 126 15.25 5.67 -0.03
N TYR A 127 13.98 6.11 -0.07
CA TYR A 127 13.63 7.48 -0.41
C TYR A 127 13.97 8.46 0.72
N GLY A 128 14.30 9.70 0.35
CA GLY A 128 14.64 10.74 1.32
C GLY A 128 13.52 10.93 2.35
N GLY A 129 13.88 10.89 3.63
CA GLY A 129 12.92 11.04 4.73
C GLY A 129 12.33 9.73 5.28
N TYR A 130 12.61 8.56 4.70
CA TYR A 130 12.25 7.30 5.36
C TYR A 130 12.93 7.15 6.74
N TYR A 131 12.37 6.31 7.60
CA TYR A 131 12.87 6.13 8.96
C TYR A 131 14.14 5.30 8.96
N ASP A 132 15.32 5.92 9.06
CA ASP A 132 16.57 5.17 9.25
C ASP A 132 16.43 4.18 10.43
N PRO A 133 16.95 2.94 10.38
CA PRO A 133 16.89 2.00 11.50
C PRO A 133 17.43 2.54 12.83
N PHE A 134 18.33 3.53 12.81
CA PHE A 134 18.74 4.29 13.98
C PHE A 134 17.56 5.00 14.68
N TYR A 135 16.57 5.48 13.92
CA TYR A 135 15.31 5.99 14.47
C TYR A 135 14.66 4.95 15.37
N TRP A 136 14.68 3.67 15.04
CA TRP A 136 14.13 2.61 15.89
C TRP A 136 15.10 2.07 16.95
N GLY A 137 16.29 2.65 17.09
CA GLY A 137 17.31 2.24 18.06
C GLY A 137 18.29 1.19 17.55
N TYR A 138 18.38 1.00 16.24
CA TYR A 138 19.24 -0.01 15.59
C TYR A 138 20.29 0.65 14.68
N PRO A 139 21.33 1.30 15.25
CA PRO A 139 22.40 1.92 14.46
C PRO A 139 23.15 0.89 13.60
N GLY A 140 23.34 1.20 12.32
CA GLY A 140 24.08 0.34 11.38
C GLY A 140 23.28 -0.86 10.86
N TYR A 141 21.98 -0.92 11.15
CA TYR A 141 21.09 -1.92 10.58
C TYR A 141 20.51 -1.40 9.26
N GLY A 142 20.09 -2.33 8.41
CA GLY A 142 19.26 -2.06 7.24
C GLY A 142 17.81 -2.48 7.47
N TYR A 143 17.00 -2.31 6.44
CA TYR A 143 15.70 -2.97 6.36
C TYR A 143 15.73 -4.07 5.31
N TYR A 144 14.86 -5.06 5.50
CA TYR A 144 14.64 -6.12 4.53
C TYR A 144 13.15 -6.35 4.32
N TRP A 145 12.73 -6.36 3.05
CA TRP A 145 11.40 -6.79 2.63
C TRP A 145 11.50 -8.08 1.81
N PRO A 146 10.58 -9.03 2.00
CA PRO A 146 10.45 -10.17 1.10
C PRO A 146 10.16 -9.71 -0.35
N THR A 147 10.81 -10.34 -1.32
CA THR A 147 10.78 -9.90 -2.74
C THR A 147 9.39 -9.97 -3.38
N TYR A 148 8.49 -10.80 -2.86
CA TYR A 148 7.13 -10.95 -3.38
C TYR A 148 6.17 -9.84 -2.93
N TYR A 149 6.62 -8.86 -2.14
CA TYR A 149 5.80 -7.69 -1.77
C TYR A 149 5.65 -6.67 -2.92
N GLN A 150 6.36 -6.90 -4.03
CA GLN A 150 6.33 -6.01 -5.19
C GLN A 150 5.02 -6.12 -5.98
N VAL A 151 4.38 -4.99 -6.31
CA VAL A 151 3.11 -4.97 -7.07
C VAL A 151 3.07 -3.83 -8.08
N TYR A 152 2.39 -4.04 -9.21
CA TYR A 152 2.25 -2.98 -10.23
C TYR A 152 1.45 -1.79 -9.70
N GLN A 153 1.95 -0.57 -9.87
CA GLN A 153 1.31 0.68 -9.45
C GLN A 153 1.82 1.85 -10.31
N ASN A 154 0.92 2.74 -10.76
CA ASN A 154 1.26 3.95 -11.53
C ASN A 154 0.31 5.11 -11.19
N GLU A 155 0.03 5.29 -9.90
CA GLU A 155 -0.91 6.29 -9.38
C GLU A 155 -0.52 6.68 -7.95
N ARG A 156 -1.25 7.57 -7.27
CA ARG A 156 -0.97 7.83 -5.86
C ARG A 156 -1.23 6.59 -5.01
N ALA A 157 -0.44 6.43 -3.96
CA ALA A 157 -0.60 5.33 -3.01
C ALA A 157 -0.26 5.72 -1.58
N VAL A 158 -0.64 4.86 -0.65
CA VAL A 158 -0.28 4.89 0.77
C VAL A 158 0.22 3.50 1.15
N SER A 159 1.37 3.44 1.79
CA SER A 159 1.99 2.23 2.31
C SER A 159 1.95 2.22 3.84
N ILE A 160 1.73 1.04 4.40
CA ILE A 160 1.91 0.74 5.82
C ILE A 160 2.89 -0.42 5.90
N ASP A 161 4.05 -0.21 6.53
CA ASP A 161 5.04 -1.26 6.77
C ASP A 161 5.09 -1.58 8.26
N ILE A 162 4.91 -2.85 8.61
CA ILE A 162 5.13 -3.36 9.97
C ILE A 162 6.43 -4.16 9.96
N VAL A 163 7.36 -3.75 10.81
CA VAL A 163 8.72 -4.26 10.86
C VAL A 163 8.99 -4.91 12.22
N ASP A 164 9.57 -6.11 12.21
CA ASP A 164 10.01 -6.84 13.39
C ASP A 164 11.31 -6.22 13.93
N LEU A 165 11.22 -5.64 15.13
CA LEU A 165 12.37 -5.11 15.88
C LEU A 165 12.96 -6.16 16.83
N LYS A 166 12.19 -7.19 17.18
CA LYS A 166 12.55 -8.23 18.16
C LYS A 166 13.51 -9.27 17.58
N HIS A 167 13.40 -9.60 16.30
CA HIS A 167 14.19 -10.65 15.65
C HIS A 167 14.89 -10.18 14.36
N PRO A 168 15.86 -9.25 14.44
CA PRO A 168 16.62 -8.84 13.27
C PRO A 168 17.43 -10.02 12.68
N VAL A 169 17.57 -10.05 11.36
CA VAL A 169 18.30 -11.08 10.61
C VAL A 169 19.43 -10.45 9.83
N ASN A 170 20.68 -10.89 10.05
CA ASN A 170 21.87 -10.37 9.36
C ASN A 170 21.96 -8.83 9.38
N ASN A 171 21.73 -8.23 10.55
CA ASN A 171 21.64 -6.76 10.75
C ASN A 171 20.56 -6.07 9.91
N ASN A 172 19.48 -6.76 9.55
CA ASN A 172 18.31 -6.15 8.92
C ASN A 172 17.08 -6.29 9.81
N LEU A 173 16.32 -5.21 9.90
CA LEU A 173 14.96 -5.18 10.44
C LEU A 173 14.02 -5.70 9.36
N VAL A 174 13.32 -6.79 9.64
CA VAL A 174 12.53 -7.52 8.64
C VAL A 174 11.09 -7.02 8.63
N ALA A 175 10.60 -6.60 7.47
CA ALA A 175 9.20 -6.28 7.28
C ALA A 175 8.37 -7.56 7.30
N VAL A 176 7.53 -7.70 8.32
CA VAL A 176 6.69 -8.89 8.54
C VAL A 176 5.30 -8.74 7.94
N TRP A 177 4.86 -7.51 7.70
CA TRP A 177 3.62 -7.21 7.02
C TRP A 177 3.73 -5.89 6.27
N ASN A 178 3.09 -5.80 5.11
CA ASN A 178 2.99 -4.61 4.30
C ASN A 178 1.56 -4.47 3.77
N ALA A 179 1.05 -3.24 3.72
CA ALA A 179 -0.13 -2.93 2.95
C ALA A 179 0.11 -1.77 1.99
N LEU A 180 -0.45 -1.90 0.79
CA LEU A 180 -0.52 -0.84 -0.21
C LEU A 180 -1.98 -0.52 -0.51
N MET A 181 -2.33 0.76 -0.35
CA MET A 181 -3.64 1.30 -0.68
C MET A 181 -3.46 2.27 -1.85
N ARG A 182 -4.26 2.14 -2.90
CA ARG A 182 -4.21 3.02 -4.08
C ARG A 182 -5.58 3.20 -4.74
N GLY A 183 -5.66 4.07 -5.73
CA GLY A 183 -6.88 4.39 -6.45
C GLY A 183 -7.46 5.76 -6.10
N THR A 184 -8.67 6.01 -6.59
CA THR A 184 -9.33 7.33 -6.48
C THR A 184 -9.48 7.76 -5.03
N GLY A 185 -8.98 8.97 -4.74
CA GLY A 185 -9.14 9.59 -3.41
C GLY A 185 -8.29 8.96 -2.31
N VAL A 186 -7.22 8.22 -2.64
CA VAL A 186 -6.32 7.60 -1.66
C VAL A 186 -5.65 8.60 -0.70
N TRP A 187 -5.55 9.88 -1.06
CA TRP A 187 -5.07 10.94 -0.16
C TRP A 187 -6.21 11.85 0.35
N SER A 188 -7.46 11.42 0.22
CA SER A 188 -8.60 12.09 0.85
C SER A 188 -8.74 11.62 2.29
N ILE A 189 -8.85 12.59 3.21
CA ILE A 189 -9.01 12.31 4.64
C ILE A 189 -10.29 11.51 4.94
N ASP A 190 -11.34 11.71 4.14
CA ASP A 190 -12.64 11.03 4.29
C ASP A 190 -12.60 9.55 3.94
N ASN A 191 -11.51 9.06 3.33
CA ASN A 191 -11.36 7.66 2.96
C ASN A 191 -10.46 6.88 3.93
N VAL A 192 -9.72 7.55 4.83
CA VAL A 192 -8.65 6.91 5.64
C VAL A 192 -9.20 5.76 6.47
N ASP A 193 -10.33 5.96 7.15
CA ASP A 193 -10.96 4.96 8.02
C ASP A 193 -11.34 3.69 7.25
N LYS A 194 -11.98 3.85 6.09
CA LYS A 194 -12.40 2.75 5.22
C LYS A 194 -11.20 1.99 4.67
N MET A 195 -10.18 2.73 4.21
CA MET A 195 -8.99 2.12 3.62
C MET A 195 -8.18 1.34 4.66
N VAL A 196 -7.94 1.94 5.84
CA VAL A 196 -7.26 1.26 6.96
C VAL A 196 -8.08 0.05 7.39
N SER A 197 -9.39 0.20 7.59
CA SER A 197 -10.26 -0.94 7.95
C SER A 197 -10.19 -2.07 6.94
N ALA A 198 -10.15 -1.77 5.63
CA ALA A 198 -10.11 -2.77 4.58
C ALA A 198 -8.83 -3.61 4.59
N VAL A 199 -7.64 -2.99 4.68
CA VAL A 199 -6.36 -3.74 4.70
C VAL A 199 -6.22 -4.58 5.96
N PHE A 200 -6.69 -4.05 7.09
CA PHE A 200 -6.65 -4.76 8.35
C PHE A 200 -7.69 -5.91 8.40
N ALA A 201 -8.88 -5.74 7.80
CA ALA A 201 -9.88 -6.80 7.67
C ALA A 201 -9.39 -7.97 6.81
N GLN A 202 -8.58 -7.71 5.77
CA GLN A 202 -7.92 -8.74 4.96
C GLN A 202 -6.79 -9.47 5.70
N SER A 203 -6.32 -8.91 6.82
CA SER A 203 -5.18 -9.41 7.58
C SER A 203 -5.63 -10.06 8.90
N THR A 204 -6.48 -11.08 8.82
CA THR A 204 -7.07 -11.74 10.01
C THR A 204 -6.04 -12.46 10.89
N TYR A 205 -4.87 -12.76 10.33
CA TYR A 205 -3.72 -13.37 11.00
C TYR A 205 -2.90 -12.38 11.84
N LEU A 206 -3.02 -11.06 11.58
CA LEU A 206 -2.29 -10.02 12.30
C LEU A 206 -2.99 -9.71 13.62
N LYS A 207 -2.76 -10.52 14.66
CA LYS A 207 -3.34 -10.38 16.00
C LYS A 207 -2.53 -11.12 17.06
N THR A 208 -2.70 -10.74 18.33
CA THR A 208 -1.91 -11.33 19.43
C THR A 208 -2.45 -12.67 19.95
N THR A 209 -3.60 -13.13 19.45
CA THR A 209 -4.28 -14.38 19.83
C THR A 209 -4.95 -15.01 18.61
N ASN A 210 -4.95 -16.34 18.53
CA ASN A 210 -5.53 -17.10 17.41
C ASN A 210 -7.06 -17.16 17.43
#